data_AF-A0A9D7DAF3-F1
#
_entry.id   AF-A0A9D7DAF3-F1
#
_cell.length_a   1.000
_cell.length_b   1.000
_cell.length_c   1.000
_cell.angle_alpha   90.00
_cell.angle_beta   90.00
_cell.angle_gamma   90.00
#
_symmetry.space_group_name_H-M   'P 1'
#
loop_
_entity.id
_entity.type
_entity.pdbx_description
1 polymer ?
#
loop_
_entity_poly.entity_id
_entity_poly.type
_entity_poly.pdbx_seq_one_letter_code
_entity_poly.pdbx_strand_id
1 'polypeptide(L)'
;MTDAAGGAVPVPGAIVTYTLSVRAFGATSITGAVVTDPIPAGAAYVLGTLTLDGAVLTDAADSDVGAFDGVSINVNLGVLTAPAERLVTFKARIE
;
A
#
# COMPACT_ATOMS: atom_id res chain seq x y z
N MET A 1 24.03 -32.01 -12.80
CA MET A 1 22.93 -31.15 -13.27
C MET A 1 22.53 -30.37 -12.03
N THR A 2 23.07 -29.17 -11.87
CA THR A 2 22.93 -28.35 -10.65
C THR A 2 21.55 -27.70 -10.62
N ASP A 3 20.77 -28.06 -9.62
CA ASP A 3 19.43 -27.52 -9.31
C ASP A 3 19.54 -26.32 -8.34
N ALA A 4 18.54 -25.45 -8.43
CA ALA A 4 18.04 -24.51 -7.42
C ALA A 4 18.95 -23.34 -6.99
N ALA A 5 19.18 -22.40 -7.90
CA ALA A 5 19.42 -21.02 -7.50
C ALA A 5 18.06 -20.38 -7.13
N GLY A 6 17.67 -20.53 -5.86
CA GLY A 6 16.59 -19.79 -5.19
C GLY A 6 16.91 -18.30 -5.01
N GLY A 7 17.34 -17.63 -6.08
CA GLY A 7 17.47 -16.19 -6.12
C GLY A 7 16.29 -15.62 -6.89
N ALA A 8 15.28 -15.12 -6.18
CA ALA A 8 14.34 -14.19 -6.77
C ALA A 8 15.11 -12.90 -7.10
N VAL A 9 15.87 -12.92 -8.20
CA VAL A 9 16.39 -11.69 -8.78
C VAL A 9 15.15 -10.89 -9.15
N PRO A 10 14.95 -9.68 -8.61
CA PRO A 10 13.89 -8.80 -9.07
C PRO A 10 14.10 -8.64 -10.58
N VAL A 11 13.23 -9.27 -11.37
CA VAL A 11 13.30 -9.12 -12.83
C VAL A 11 12.85 -7.69 -13.10
N PRO A 12 13.67 -6.83 -13.73
CA PRO A 12 13.21 -5.51 -14.14
C PRO A 12 11.91 -5.65 -14.95
N GLY A 13 10.88 -4.93 -14.55
CA GLY A 13 9.50 -5.08 -15.05
C GLY A 13 8.59 -6.01 -14.23
N ALA A 14 9.08 -6.65 -13.17
CA ALA A 14 8.27 -7.46 -12.28
C ALA A 14 7.29 -6.59 -11.49
N ILE A 15 6.04 -7.01 -11.39
CA ILE A 15 5.03 -6.35 -10.57
C ILE A 15 5.00 -7.02 -9.20
N VAL A 16 5.32 -6.25 -8.17
CA VAL A 16 5.25 -6.65 -6.77
C VAL A 16 3.96 -6.10 -6.17
N THR A 17 3.23 -6.95 -5.45
CA THR A 17 2.06 -6.53 -4.68
C THR A 17 2.50 -6.26 -3.25
N TYR A 18 2.27 -5.03 -2.79
CA TYR A 18 2.54 -4.57 -1.43
C TYR A 18 1.25 -4.58 -0.63
N THR A 19 1.30 -5.12 0.59
CA THR A 19 0.17 -5.12 1.54
C THR A 19 0.66 -4.56 2.87
N LEU A 20 0.16 -3.39 3.23
CA LEU A 20 0.42 -2.73 4.50
C LEU A 20 -0.70 -3.07 5.48
N SER A 21 -0.36 -3.74 6.57
CA SER A 21 -1.28 -4.01 7.68
C SER A 21 -1.11 -2.95 8.76
N VAL A 22 -2.16 -2.16 8.96
CA VAL A 22 -2.25 -1.15 10.01
C VAL A 22 -3.13 -1.67 11.12
N ARG A 23 -2.55 -1.86 12.31
CA ARG A 23 -3.26 -2.41 13.47
C ARG A 23 -3.33 -1.37 14.58
N ALA A 24 -4.55 -1.06 15.00
CA ALA A 24 -4.84 -0.24 16.16
C ALA A 24 -5.05 -1.15 17.37
N PHE A 25 -4.14 -1.06 18.35
CA PHE A 25 -4.23 -1.77 19.62
C PHE A 25 -4.64 -0.80 20.74
N GLY A 26 -5.38 -1.30 21.73
CA GLY A 26 -5.81 -0.53 22.91
C GLY A 26 -7.34 -0.41 23.03
N ALA A 27 -7.79 0.46 23.94
CA ALA A 27 -9.21 0.68 24.23
C ALA A 27 -9.73 2.05 23.71
N THR A 28 -8.85 2.88 23.17
CA THR A 28 -9.18 4.24 22.71
C THR A 28 -9.22 4.29 21.19
N SER A 29 -10.19 5.02 20.65
CA SER A 29 -10.28 5.28 19.21
C SER A 29 -9.14 6.19 18.74
N ILE A 30 -8.45 5.81 17.66
CA ILE A 30 -7.49 6.67 16.96
C ILE A 30 -8.28 7.52 15.96
N THR A 31 -8.20 8.84 16.08
CA THR A 31 -8.85 9.77 15.16
C THR A 31 -7.83 10.37 14.20
N GLY A 32 -8.16 10.43 12.90
CA GLY A 32 -7.28 11.04 11.90
C GLY A 32 -6.07 10.18 11.55
N ALA A 33 -6.22 8.86 11.56
CA ALA A 33 -5.17 7.95 11.15
C ALA A 33 -4.92 8.08 9.64
N VAL A 34 -3.68 8.39 9.26
CA VAL A 34 -3.25 8.52 7.85
C VAL A 34 -2.04 7.63 7.63
N VAL A 35 -2.03 6.92 6.51
CA VAL A 35 -0.91 6.11 6.02
C VAL A 35 -0.28 6.85 4.86
N THR A 36 1.02 7.12 4.96
CA THR A 36 1.81 7.64 3.84
C THR A 36 2.95 6.67 3.58
N ASP A 37 3.03 6.14 2.36
CA ASP A 37 4.09 5.20 1.95
C ASP A 37 4.80 5.73 0.69
N PRO A 38 6.07 6.16 0.80
CA PRO A 38 6.87 6.61 -0.33
C PRO A 38 7.37 5.43 -1.17
N ILE A 39 7.18 5.52 -2.49
CA ILE A 39 7.66 4.49 -3.41
C ILE A 39 9.20 4.59 -3.50
N PRO A 40 9.95 3.52 -3.19
CA PRO A 40 11.40 3.54 -3.20
C PRO A 40 11.97 3.71 -4.62
N ALA A 41 13.15 4.29 -4.72
CA ALA A 41 13.87 4.38 -5.99
C ALA A 41 14.14 2.97 -6.56
N GLY A 42 13.88 2.78 -7.85
CA GLY A 42 13.89 1.46 -8.50
C GLY A 42 12.54 0.72 -8.45
N ALA A 43 11.48 1.37 -7.95
CA ALA A 43 10.11 0.93 -8.13
C ALA A 43 9.24 2.06 -8.67
N ALA A 44 8.22 1.71 -9.44
CA ALA A 44 7.21 2.60 -9.99
C ALA A 44 5.82 2.11 -9.57
N TYR A 45 5.02 2.99 -8.96
CA TYR A 45 3.64 2.66 -8.60
C TYR A 45 2.80 2.31 -9.83
N VAL A 46 1.95 1.29 -9.72
CA VAL A 46 1.01 0.91 -10.77
C VAL A 46 -0.34 1.59 -10.50
N LEU A 47 -0.71 2.52 -11.39
CA LEU A 47 -1.97 3.26 -11.30
C LEU A 47 -3.19 2.34 -11.27
N GLY A 48 -4.20 2.71 -10.47
CA GLY A 48 -5.47 2.01 -10.31
C GLY A 48 -5.37 0.72 -9.50
N THR A 49 -4.31 0.55 -8.70
CA THR A 49 -4.10 -0.67 -7.90
C THR A 49 -4.24 -0.45 -6.40
N LEU A 50 -4.40 0.79 -5.95
CA LEU A 50 -4.63 1.13 -4.56
C LEU A 50 -5.98 0.59 -4.09
N THR A 51 -5.94 -0.11 -2.96
CA THR A 51 -7.14 -0.63 -2.30
C THR A 51 -7.00 -0.49 -0.79
N LEU A 52 -8.12 -0.29 -0.11
CA LEU A 52 -8.25 -0.29 1.35
C LEU A 52 -9.28 -1.34 1.75
N ASP A 53 -8.86 -2.34 2.53
CA ASP A 53 -9.69 -3.49 2.95
C ASP A 53 -10.37 -4.21 1.77
N GLY A 54 -9.72 -4.20 0.60
CA GLY A 54 -10.23 -4.76 -0.64
C GLY A 54 -11.16 -3.85 -1.44
N ALA A 55 -11.53 -2.67 -0.92
CA ALA A 55 -12.23 -1.64 -1.69
C ALA A 55 -11.22 -0.86 -2.56
N VAL A 56 -11.53 -0.70 -3.85
CA VAL A 56 -10.68 0.07 -4.77
C VAL A 56 -10.78 1.55 -4.43
N LEU A 57 -9.62 2.20 -4.36
CA LEU A 57 -9.48 3.64 -4.22
C LEU A 57 -8.97 4.23 -5.54
N THR A 58 -9.29 5.49 -5.78
CA THR A 58 -8.71 6.25 -6.87
C THR A 58 -7.32 6.74 -6.47
N ASP A 59 -6.51 7.01 -7.49
CA ASP A 59 -5.18 7.58 -7.31
C ASP A 59 -5.24 9.11 -7.20
N ALA A 60 -6.40 9.72 -7.50
CA ALA A 60 -6.57 11.16 -7.47
C ALA A 60 -6.92 11.60 -6.04
N ALA A 61 -6.46 12.78 -5.63
CA ALA A 61 -6.95 13.41 -4.42
C ALA A 61 -8.39 13.91 -4.64
N ASP A 62 -9.37 13.03 -4.43
CA ASP A 62 -10.78 13.30 -4.75
C ASP A 62 -11.73 13.11 -3.55
N SER A 63 -12.90 12.50 -3.78
CA SER A 63 -13.92 12.20 -2.79
C SER A 63 -13.60 10.98 -1.93
N ASP A 64 -12.72 10.10 -2.37
CA ASP A 64 -12.34 8.92 -1.59
C ASP A 64 -11.17 9.21 -0.64
N VAL A 65 -10.71 8.16 0.04
CA VAL A 65 -9.71 8.26 1.09
C VAL A 65 -8.29 7.95 0.63
N GLY A 66 -8.10 7.60 -0.65
CA GLY A 66 -6.81 7.28 -1.24
C GLY A 66 -6.34 8.37 -2.19
N ALA A 67 -5.03 8.53 -2.30
CA ALA A 67 -4.41 9.35 -3.33
C ALA A 67 -2.98 8.89 -3.58
N PHE A 68 -2.49 9.08 -4.81
CA PHE A 68 -1.08 8.96 -5.16
C PHE A 68 -0.60 10.31 -5.67
N ASP A 69 0.44 10.87 -5.02
CA ASP A 69 0.96 12.21 -5.34
C ASP A 69 2.05 12.20 -6.43
N GLY A 70 2.31 11.04 -7.03
CA GLY A 70 3.39 10.82 -8.00
C GLY A 70 4.65 10.23 -7.37
N VAL A 71 4.78 10.27 -6.05
CA VAL A 71 5.94 9.76 -5.30
C VAL A 71 5.52 8.83 -4.16
N SER A 72 4.43 9.13 -3.48
CA SER A 72 3.93 8.42 -2.32
C SER A 72 2.44 8.15 -2.43
N ILE A 73 2.01 7.01 -1.88
CA ILE A 73 0.59 6.79 -1.63
C ILE A 73 0.20 7.43 -0.29
N ASN A 74 -1.01 7.96 -0.24
CA ASN A 74 -1.61 8.56 0.94
C ASN A 74 -3.00 7.94 1.13
N VAL A 75 -3.25 7.33 2.29
CA VAL A 75 -4.55 6.72 2.61
C VAL A 75 -5.04 7.22 3.97
N ASN A 76 -6.18 7.91 3.97
CA ASN A 76 -6.84 8.36 5.18
C ASN A 76 -7.73 7.25 5.75
N LEU A 77 -7.30 6.62 6.84
CA LEU A 77 -8.06 5.56 7.51
C LEU A 77 -9.18 6.11 8.40
N GLY A 78 -9.25 7.43 8.58
CA GLY A 78 -10.26 8.11 9.37
C GLY A 78 -10.18 7.77 10.85
N VAL A 79 -11.28 7.29 11.41
CA VAL A 79 -11.37 6.87 12.82
C VAL A 79 -11.24 5.36 12.92
N LEU A 80 -10.24 4.91 13.67
CA LEU A 80 -10.02 3.49 13.98
C LEU A 80 -10.47 3.21 15.41
N THR A 81 -11.55 2.45 15.55
CA THR A 81 -12.04 2.00 16.86
C THR A 81 -11.33 0.71 17.22
N ALA A 82 -10.34 0.77 18.12
CA ALA A 82 -9.57 -0.40 18.51
C ALA A 82 -10.44 -1.46 19.25
N PRO A 83 -10.19 -2.77 19.04
CA PRO A 83 -9.21 -3.33 18.12
C PRO A 83 -9.68 -3.23 16.66
N ALA A 84 -8.83 -2.67 15.80
CA ALA A 84 -9.10 -2.55 14.37
C ALA A 84 -7.85 -2.91 13.56
N GLU A 85 -8.07 -3.53 12.41
CA GLU A 85 -7.05 -3.77 11.38
C GLU A 85 -7.54 -3.17 10.07
N ARG A 86 -6.64 -2.50 9.36
CA ARG A 86 -6.85 -1.99 8.01
C ARG A 86 -5.74 -2.50 7.11
N LEU A 87 -6.09 -2.94 5.92
CA LEU A 87 -5.16 -3.44 4.91
C LEU A 87 -5.13 -2.49 3.73
N VAL A 88 -4.00 -1.83 3.51
CA VAL A 88 -3.75 -1.04 2.30
C VAL A 88 -2.97 -1.91 1.33
N THR A 89 -3.50 -2.16 0.14
CA THR A 89 -2.81 -2.94 -0.89
C THR A 89 -2.61 -2.11 -2.13
N PHE A 90 -1.42 -2.19 -2.72
CA PHE A 90 -1.10 -1.59 -4.00
C PHE A 90 -0.06 -2.42 -4.74
N LYS A 91 0.15 -2.12 -6.02
CA LYS A 91 1.19 -2.76 -6.82
C LYS A 91 2.25 -1.74 -7.21
N ALA A 92 3.51 -2.16 -7.17
CA ALA A 92 4.60 -1.40 -7.75
C ALA A 92 5.39 -2.32 -8.70
N ARG A 93 5.82 -1.74 -9.82
CA ARG A 93 6.69 -2.37 -10.79
C ARG A 93 8.14 -2.08 -10.42
N ILE A 94 8.98 -3.10 -10.40
CA ILE A 94 10.43 -2.91 -10.24
C ILE A 94 10.99 -2.42 -11.57
N GLU A 95 11.81 -1.37 -11.53
CA GLU A 95 12.49 -0.77 -12.68
C GLU A 95 13.95 -1.24 -12.80
#